data_AF-A0A2S4LHY0-F1
#
_entry.id   AF-A0A2S4LHY0-F1
#
_cell.length_a   1.000
_cell.length_b   1.000
_cell.length_c   1.000
_cell.angle_alpha   90.00
_cell.angle_beta   90.00
_cell.angle_gamma   90.00
#
_symmetry.space_group_name_H-M   'P 1'
#
loop_
_entity.id
_entity.type
_entity.pdbx_description
1 polymer ?
#
loop_
_entity_poly.entity_id
_entity_poly.type
_entity_poly.pdbx_seq_one_letter_code
_entity_poly.pdbx_strand_id
1 'polypeptide(L)' 'MSTPASVAAVFSAVSDMEEEVRDLVGFAQALCVFGGSSISIPPKAVYVLAEALEATAARLEMQWELAFKLAAEAKQ' A
#
# COMPACT_ATOMS: atom_id res chain seq x y z
N MET A 1 33.82 3.40 -6.81
CA MET A 1 33.10 4.42 -6.03
C MET A 1 31.84 4.74 -6.81
N SER A 2 30.70 4.16 -6.41
CA SER A 2 29.41 4.26 -7.09
C SER A 2 28.36 4.25 -5.97
N THR A 3 27.37 5.11 -5.81
CA THR A 3 26.97 6.39 -6.43
C THR A 3 25.87 6.93 -5.48
N PRO A 4 25.81 8.23 -5.14
CA PRO A 4 24.74 8.82 -4.31
C PRO A 4 23.32 8.72 -4.90
N ALA A 5 23.22 8.31 -6.17
CA ALA A 5 21.97 8.17 -6.92
C ALA A 5 21.10 6.98 -6.46
N SER A 6 21.64 5.99 -5.74
CA SER A 6 20.81 4.83 -5.32
C SER A 6 19.89 5.17 -4.16
N VAL A 7 20.34 5.94 -3.17
CA VAL A 7 19.53 6.24 -1.97
C VAL A 7 18.37 7.15 -2.32
N ALA A 8 18.58 8.21 -3.10
CA ALA A 8 17.50 9.09 -3.53
C ALA A 8 16.45 8.37 -4.40
N ALA A 9 16.88 7.47 -5.29
CA ALA A 9 15.97 6.65 -6.09
C ALA A 9 15.19 5.65 -5.22
N VAL A 10 15.82 5.04 -4.22
CA VAL A 10 15.14 4.17 -3.24
C VAL A 10 14.13 4.98 -2.45
N PHE A 11 14.47 6.16 -1.94
CA PHE A 11 13.51 7.02 -1.23
C PHE A 11 12.33 7.48 -2.11
N SER A 12 12.55 7.76 -3.40
CA SER A 12 11.48 8.12 -4.33
C SER A 12 10.56 6.94 -4.62
N ALA A 13 11.12 5.78 -4.97
CA ALA A 13 10.36 4.56 -5.23
C ALA A 13 9.63 4.06 -3.98
N VAL A 14 10.24 4.33 -2.82
CA VAL A 14 9.57 4.31 -1.53
C VAL A 14 8.43 5.33 -1.65
N SER A 15 8.58 6.65 -1.58
CA SER A 15 7.44 7.61 -1.60
C SER A 15 6.26 7.28 -2.54
N ASP A 16 6.53 6.80 -3.76
CA ASP A 16 5.50 6.33 -4.71
C ASP A 16 4.68 5.13 -4.21
N MET A 17 5.30 4.13 -3.56
CA MET A 17 4.59 2.98 -2.96
C MET A 17 3.68 3.39 -1.78
N GLU A 18 4.01 4.46 -1.04
CA GLU A 18 3.13 4.95 0.04
C GLU A 18 1.79 5.45 -0.52
N GLU A 19 1.84 6.13 -1.67
CA GLU A 19 0.66 6.60 -2.39
C GLU A 19 -0.18 5.41 -2.89
N GLU A 20 0.44 4.40 -3.50
CA GLU A 20 -0.26 3.20 -3.97
C GLU A 20 -0.94 2.42 -2.83
N VAL A 21 -0.30 2.31 -1.65
CA VAL A 21 -0.90 1.66 -0.47
C VAL A 21 -2.12 2.42 0.01
N ARG A 22 -2.05 3.76 0.03
CA ARG A 22 -3.16 4.62 0.44
C ARG A 22 -4.36 4.50 -0.50
N ASP A 23 -4.10 4.44 -1.80
CA ASP A 23 -5.13 4.22 -2.83
C ASP A 23 -5.79 2.85 -2.66
N LEU A 24 -5.01 1.82 -2.33
CA LEU A 24 -5.52 0.46 -2.08
C LEU A 24 -6.48 0.42 -0.88
N VAL A 25 -6.14 1.12 0.21
CA VAL A 25 -7.01 1.26 1.40
C VAL A 25 -8.28 2.02 1.04
N GLY A 26 -8.16 3.14 0.30
CA GLY A 26 -9.31 3.92 -0.16
C GLY A 26 -10.26 3.09 -1.03
N PHE A 27 -9.72 2.24 -1.91
CA PHE A 27 -10.50 1.34 -2.73
C PHE A 27 -11.21 0.26 -1.92
N ALA A 28 -10.56 -0.33 -0.91
CA ALA A 28 -11.18 -1.29 0.01
C ALA A 28 -12.37 -0.67 0.77
N GLN A 29 -12.19 0.55 1.28
CA GLN A 29 -13.26 1.30 1.95
C GLN A 29 -14.41 1.64 1.01
N ALA A 30 -14.10 2.07 -0.22
CA ALA A 30 -15.11 2.33 -1.23
C ALA A 30 -15.91 1.06 -1.59
N LEU A 31 -15.26 -0.09 -1.69
CA LEU A 31 -15.95 -1.37 -1.89
C LEU A 31 -16.92 -1.68 -0.75
N CYS A 32 -16.53 -1.48 0.51
CA CYS A 32 -17.42 -1.68 1.65
C CYS A 32 -18.65 -0.75 1.61
N VAL A 33 -18.47 0.52 1.23
CA VAL A 33 -19.55 1.52 1.18
C VAL A 33 -20.47 1.31 -0.02
N PHE A 34 -19.91 1.15 -1.22
CA PHE A 34 -20.68 1.11 -2.46
C PHE A 34 -21.09 -0.30 -2.87
N GLY A 35 -20.27 -1.31 -2.58
CA GLY A 35 -20.55 -2.70 -2.95
C GLY A 35 -21.72 -3.30 -2.19
N GLY A 36 -22.04 -2.81 -0.99
CA GLY A 36 -23.28 -3.16 -0.27
C GLY A 36 -24.56 -2.69 -0.99
N SER A 37 -24.43 -1.74 -1.92
CA SER A 37 -25.54 -1.19 -2.71
C SER A 37 -25.69 -1.84 -4.08
N SER A 38 -24.74 -2.70 -4.48
CA SER A 38 -24.75 -3.37 -5.79
C SER A 38 -25.65 -4.60 -5.77
N ILE A 39 -26.66 -4.62 -6.64
CA ILE A 39 -27.58 -5.76 -6.81
C ILE A 39 -26.87 -6.93 -7.54
N SER A 40 -25.72 -6.67 -8.18
CA SER A 40 -25.04 -7.62 -9.05
C SER A 40 -23.94 -8.44 -8.38
N ILE A 41 -23.42 -7.97 -7.24
CA ILE A 41 -22.31 -8.63 -6.53
C ILE A 41 -22.81 -9.02 -5.13
N PRO A 42 -22.67 -10.29 -4.72
CA PRO A 42 -23.01 -10.70 -3.36
C PRO A 42 -22.25 -9.84 -2.32
N PRO A 43 -22.93 -9.23 -1.34
CA PRO A 43 -22.28 -8.40 -0.33
C PRO A 43 -21.13 -9.09 0.41
N LYS A 44 -21.23 -10.41 0.61
CA LYS A 44 -20.16 -11.22 1.21
C LYS A 44 -18.89 -11.26 0.35
N ALA A 45 -19.02 -11.28 -0.98
CA ALA A 45 -17.88 -11.27 -1.89
C ALA A 45 -17.17 -9.91 -1.89
N VAL A 46 -17.95 -8.82 -1.83
CA VAL A 46 -17.42 -7.45 -1.65
C VAL A 46 -16.63 -7.33 -0.35
N TYR A 47 -17.15 -7.86 0.75
CA TYR A 47 -16.48 -7.80 2.05
C TYR A 47 -15.15 -8.58 2.05
N VAL A 48 -15.14 -9.80 1.48
CA VAL A 48 -13.91 -10.60 1.34
C VAL A 48 -12.86 -9.87 0.48
N LEU A 49 -13.28 -9.17 -0.57
CA LEU A 49 -12.36 -8.36 -1.40
C LEU A 49 -11.79 -7.18 -0.62
N ALA A 50 -12.62 -6.46 0.15
CA ALA A 50 -12.17 -5.35 0.97
C ALA A 50 -11.17 -5.82 2.05
N GLU A 51 -11.46 -6.90 2.77
CA GLU A 51 -10.53 -7.48 3.75
C GLU A 51 -9.20 -7.90 3.11
N ALA A 52 -9.24 -8.50 1.91
CA ALA A 52 -8.03 -8.90 1.20
C ALA A 52 -7.16 -7.69 0.78
N LEU A 53 -7.79 -6.59 0.37
CA LEU A 53 -7.11 -5.35 0.04
C LEU A 53 -6.52 -4.69 1.28
N GLU A 54 -7.26 -4.61 2.39
CA GLU A 54 -6.74 -4.10 3.66
C GLU A 54 -5.54 -4.91 4.17
N ALA A 55 -5.62 -6.25 4.13
CA ALA A 55 -4.50 -7.11 4.51
C ALA A 55 -3.27 -6.90 3.60
N THR A 56 -3.49 -6.66 2.32
CA THR A 56 -2.41 -6.37 1.37
C THR A 56 -1.77 -5.01 1.65
N ALA A 57 -2.59 -3.97 1.90
CA ALA A 57 -2.12 -2.65 2.27
C ALA A 57 -1.29 -2.67 3.56
N ALA A 58 -1.78 -3.32 4.61
CA ALA A 58 -1.05 -3.44 5.89
C ALA A 58 0.29 -4.17 5.72
N ARG A 59 0.34 -5.21 4.87
CA ARG A 59 1.60 -5.91 4.57
C ARG A 59 2.58 -4.99 3.83
N LEU A 60 2.09 -4.23 2.85
CA LEU A 60 2.92 -3.29 2.10
C LEU A 60 3.44 -2.17 3.01
N GLU A 61 2.61 -1.63 3.91
CA GLU A 61 3.00 -0.62 4.91
C GLU A 61 4.09 -1.13 5.89
N MET A 62 4.03 -2.39 6.30
CA MET A 62 5.09 -2.98 7.12
C MET A 62 6.41 -3.10 6.36
N GLN A 63 6.38 -3.59 5.11
CA GLN A 63 7.57 -3.72 4.28
C GLN A 63 8.16 -2.36 3.91
N TRP A 64 7.28 -1.39 3.69
CA TRP A 64 7.58 0.01 3.51
C TRP A 64 8.42 0.58 4.65
N GLU A 65 7.91 0.50 5.88
CA GLU A 65 8.59 1.07 7.04
C GLU A 65 9.97 0.44 7.23
N LEU A 66 10.09 -0.86 6.95
CA LEU A 66 11.36 -1.57 6.99
C LEU A 66 12.34 -1.03 5.93
N ALA A 67 11.90 -0.87 4.68
CA ALA A 67 12.72 -0.30 3.61
C ALA A 67 13.18 1.13 3.94
N PHE A 68 12.28 1.95 4.51
CA PHE A 68 12.60 3.31 4.94
C PHE A 68 13.65 3.34 6.05
N LYS A 69 13.52 2.48 7.08
CA LYS A 69 14.51 2.35 8.17
C LYS A 69 15.89 1.96 7.64
N LEU A 70 15.94 0.96 6.77
CA LEU A 70 17.19 0.51 6.14
C LEU A 70 17.84 1.61 5.27
N ALA A 71 17.03 2.36 4.52
CA ALA A 71 17.52 3.47 3.71
C ALA A 71 18.03 4.64 4.56
N ALA A 72 17.42 4.89 5.73
CA ALA A 72 17.86 5.90 6.68
C ALA A 72 19.19 5.52 7.38
N GLU A 73 19.36 4.25 7.73
CA GLU A 73 20.62 3.71 8.29
C GLU A 73 21.78 3.84 7.29
N ALA A 74 21.53 3.60 6.00
CA ALA A 74 22.54 3.72 4.94
C ALA A 74 23.01 5.16 4.67
N LYS A 75 22.36 6.18 5.26
CA LYS A 75 22.70 7.60 5.13
C LYS A 75 23.66 8.09 6.24
N GLN A 76 23.86 7.30 7.30
CA GLN A 76 24.79 7.57 8.42
C GLN A 76 26.18 6.98 8.14
#